data_AF-A0A4Y2VYI0-F1
#
_entry.id   AF-A0A4Y2VYI0-F1
#
_cell.length_a   1.000
_cell.length_b   1.000
_cell.length_c   1.000
_cell.angle_alpha   90.00
_cell.angle_beta   90.00
_cell.angle_gamma   90.00
#
_symmetry.space_group_name_H-M   'P 1'
#
loop_
_entity.id
_entity.type
_entity.pdbx_description
1 polymer ?
#
loop_
_entity_poly.entity_id
_entity_poly.type
_entity_poly.pdbx_seq_one_letter_code
_entity_poly.pdbx_strand_id
1 'polypeptide(L)'
;MATVQEKAMCVLWFFEIKSVITTQRRFRTTYKKDPPSDNSIRRWLTQFQETGSVLHRKGAGRPSTSQENVDRIQETFTRSPRKSTR
;
A
#
# COMPACT_ATOMS: atom_id res chain seq x y z
N MET A 1 -7.86 -7.27 -9.95
CA MET A 1 -7.45 -6.54 -8.73
C MET A 1 -8.36 -5.33 -8.56
N ALA A 2 -8.89 -5.08 -7.37
CA ALA A 2 -9.81 -3.97 -7.14
C ALA A 2 -9.09 -2.61 -7.24
N THR A 3 -9.72 -1.63 -7.88
CA THR A 3 -9.22 -0.24 -7.95
C THR A 3 -9.28 0.45 -6.58
N VAL A 4 -8.62 1.59 -6.42
CA VAL A 4 -8.62 2.33 -5.14
C VAL A 4 -10.04 2.78 -4.79
N GLN A 5 -10.80 3.24 -5.78
CA GLN A 5 -12.19 3.63 -5.66
C GLN A 5 -13.07 2.44 -5.27
N GLU A 6 -12.88 1.29 -5.93
CA GLU A 6 -13.58 0.05 -5.60
C GLU A 6 -13.32 -0.39 -4.15
N LYS A 7 -12.07 -0.28 -3.67
CA LYS A 7 -11.71 -0.56 -2.27
C LYS A 7 -12.40 0.39 -1.29
N ALA A 8 -12.39 1.69 -1.58
CA ALA A 8 -13.04 2.69 -0.75
C ALA A 8 -14.55 2.43 -0.63
N MET A 9 -15.21 2.10 -1.75
CA MET A 9 -16.63 1.74 -1.75
C MET A 9 -16.91 0.46 -0.95
N CYS A 10 -16.03 -0.55 -1.03
CA CYS A 10 -16.15 -1.73 -0.16
C CYS A 10 -16.08 -1.36 1.32
N VAL A 11 -15.18 -0.47 1.73
CA VAL A 11 -15.08 -0.02 3.14
C VAL A 11 -16.36 0.71 3.56
N LEU A 12 -16.88 1.61 2.72
CA LEU A 12 -18.12 2.36 3.01
C LEU A 12 -19.33 1.43 3.17
N TRP A 13 -19.55 0.52 2.22
CA TRP A 13 -20.66 -0.43 2.30
C TRP A 13 -20.53 -1.40 3.48
N PHE A 14 -19.31 -1.86 3.75
CA PHE A 14 -19.08 -2.77 4.87
C PHE A 14 -19.30 -2.07 6.22
N PHE A 15 -18.92 -0.80 6.34
CA PHE A 15 -19.18 0.01 7.53
C PHE A 15 -20.68 0.20 7.77
N GLU A 16 -21.45 0.50 6.71
CA GLU A 16 -22.90 0.69 6.76
C GLU A 16 -23.64 -0.61 7.10
N ILE A 17 -23.33 -1.70 6.38
CA ILE A 17 -24.15 -2.93 6.39
C ILE A 17 -23.64 -3.95 7.41
N LYS A 18 -22.37 -3.85 7.83
CA LYS A 18 -21.68 -4.79 8.74
C LYS A 18 -21.73 -6.26 8.28
N SER A 19 -21.96 -6.51 6.99
CA SER A 19 -22.00 -7.84 6.37
C SER A 19 -21.12 -7.92 5.14
N VAL A 20 -20.18 -8.87 5.17
CA VAL A 20 -19.25 -9.16 4.08
C VAL A 20 -20.02 -9.68 2.87
N ILE A 21 -20.95 -10.63 3.08
CA ILE A 21 -21.72 -11.25 2.00
C ILE A 21 -22.55 -10.21 1.25
N THR A 22 -23.20 -9.30 1.98
CA THR A 22 -23.99 -8.23 1.36
C THR A 22 -23.09 -7.25 0.62
N THR A 23 -21.92 -6.90 1.18
CA THR A 23 -20.92 -6.05 0.52
C THR A 23 -20.42 -6.68 -0.79
N GLN A 24 -20.10 -7.98 -0.78
CA GLN A 24 -19.67 -8.72 -1.96
C GLN A 24 -20.77 -8.83 -3.03
N ARG A 25 -22.03 -9.05 -2.63
CA ARG A 25 -23.18 -9.02 -3.54
C ARG A 25 -23.33 -7.66 -4.20
N ARG A 26 -23.29 -6.57 -3.42
CA ARG A 26 -23.37 -5.19 -3.91
C ARG A 26 -22.20 -4.85 -4.84
N PHE A 27 -21.00 -5.35 -4.54
CA PHE A 27 -19.83 -5.21 -5.42
C PHE A 27 -20.07 -5.88 -6.77
N ARG A 28 -20.52 -7.14 -6.78
CA ARG A 28 -20.83 -7.88 -8.02
C ARG A 28 -21.89 -7.16 -8.85
N THR A 29 -22.96 -6.65 -8.24
CA THR A 29 -24.03 -5.97 -8.98
C THR A 29 -23.59 -4.63 -9.56
N THR A 30 -22.77 -3.87 -8.82
CA THR A 30 -22.30 -2.54 -9.21
C THR A 30 -21.19 -2.59 -10.25
N TYR A 31 -20.15 -3.40 -10.01
CA TYR A 31 -18.94 -3.41 -10.83
C TYR A 31 -18.88 -4.56 -11.85
N LYS A 32 -19.81 -5.53 -11.78
CA LYS A 32 -19.86 -6.71 -12.65
C LYS A 32 -18.54 -7.50 -12.68
N LYS A 33 -17.87 -7.57 -11.53
CA LYS A 33 -16.58 -8.24 -11.30
C LYS A 33 -16.66 -9.18 -10.12
N ASP A 34 -15.70 -10.09 -10.02
CA ASP A 34 -15.53 -10.90 -8.83
C ASP A 34 -15.22 -10.03 -7.62
N PRO A 35 -15.93 -10.25 -6.50
CA PRO A 35 -15.78 -9.42 -5.34
C PRO A 35 -14.51 -9.77 -4.57
N PRO A 36 -13.97 -8.82 -3.81
CA PRO A 36 -12.84 -9.07 -2.95
C PRO A 36 -13.18 -10.07 -1.85
N SER A 37 -12.14 -10.79 -1.38
CA SER A 37 -12.27 -11.74 -0.26
C SER A 37 -12.61 -11.04 1.05
N ASP A 38 -13.18 -11.78 2.00
CA ASP A 38 -13.48 -11.27 3.36
C ASP A 38 -12.24 -10.62 3.99
N ASN A 39 -11.12 -11.35 3.99
CA ASN A 39 -9.85 -10.87 4.54
C ASN A 39 -9.40 -9.55 3.90
N SER A 40 -9.63 -9.35 2.61
CA SER A 40 -9.28 -8.10 1.93
C SER A 40 -10.17 -6.95 2.41
N ILE A 41 -11.47 -7.17 2.52
CA ILE A 41 -12.45 -6.16 2.97
C ILE A 41 -12.14 -5.73 4.40
N ARG A 42 -11.93 -6.68 5.32
CA ARG A 42 -11.58 -6.40 6.72
C ARG A 42 -10.25 -5.65 6.83
N ARG A 43 -9.24 -6.08 6.08
CA ARG A 43 -7.93 -5.42 6.04
C ARG A 43 -8.05 -3.97 5.59
N TRP A 44 -8.84 -3.68 4.55
CA TRP A 44 -9.02 -2.29 4.09
C TRP A 44 -9.76 -1.45 5.11
N LEU A 45 -10.73 -2.01 5.84
CA LEU A 45 -11.39 -1.30 6.94
C LEU A 45 -10.39 -0.94 8.05
N THR A 46 -9.62 -1.91 8.54
CA THR A 46 -8.60 -1.67 9.57
C THR A 46 -7.60 -0.61 9.12
N GLN A 47 -7.11 -0.73 7.88
CA GLN A 47 -6.16 0.23 7.34
C GLN A 47 -6.75 1.64 7.22
N PHE A 48 -8.01 1.74 6.80
CA PHE A 48 -8.70 3.01 6.73
C PHE A 48 -8.90 3.63 8.12
N GLN A 49 -9.22 2.82 9.14
CA GLN A 49 -9.35 3.29 10.53
C GLN A 49 -8.01 3.77 11.11
N GLU A 50 -6.91 3.09 10.80
CA GLU A 50 -5.58 3.44 11.32
C GLU A 50 -4.94 4.63 10.61
N THR A 51 -5.07 4.73 9.28
CA THR A 51 -4.30 5.69 8.47
C THR A 51 -5.14 6.60 7.58
N GLY A 52 -6.46 6.45 7.58
CA GLY A 52 -7.36 7.16 6.66
C GLY A 52 -7.20 6.77 5.19
N SER A 53 -6.53 5.65 4.89
CA SER A 53 -6.18 5.26 3.52
C SER A 53 -6.37 3.76 3.28
N VAL A 54 -6.86 3.42 2.08
CA VAL A 54 -6.99 2.03 1.58
C VAL A 54 -5.83 1.63 0.65
N LEU A 55 -4.85 2.52 0.46
CA LEU A 55 -3.68 2.29 -0.39
C LEU A 55 -2.69 1.37 0.29
N HIS A 56 -2.02 0.49 -0.44
CA HIS A 56 -0.97 -0.32 0.16
C HIS A 56 0.12 0.55 0.78
N ARG A 57 0.49 0.30 2.05
CA ARG A 57 1.62 0.97 2.68
C ARG A 57 2.88 0.59 1.91
N LYS A 58 3.70 1.57 1.54
CA LYS A 58 5.01 1.31 0.96
C LYS A 58 5.82 0.52 1.98
N GLY A 59 6.26 -0.68 1.63
CA GLY A 59 7.18 -1.44 2.49
C GLY A 59 8.45 -0.63 2.73
N ALA A 60 9.14 -0.90 3.83
CA ALA A 60 10.38 -0.20 4.22
C ALA A 60 11.53 -0.31 3.20
N GLY A 61 11.32 -1.02 2.08
CA GLY A 61 12.31 -1.22 1.04
C GLY A 61 13.52 -2.00 1.54
N ARG A 62 14.56 -2.04 0.73
CA ARG A 62 15.89 -2.46 1.19
C ARG A 62 16.40 -1.38 2.15
N PRO A 63 16.99 -1.74 3.32
CA PRO A 63 17.61 -0.77 4.20
C PRO A 63 18.58 0.10 3.41
N SER A 64 18.46 1.42 3.57
CA SER A 64 19.39 2.36 2.95
C SER A 64 20.78 2.14 3.54
N THR A 65 21.81 2.33 2.71
CA THR A 65 23.18 2.52 3.18
C THR A 65 23.19 3.65 4.22
N SER A 66 23.95 3.50 5.31
CA SER A 66 24.04 4.53 6.35
C SER A 66 24.55 5.86 5.78
N GLN A 67 24.11 6.98 6.36
CA GLN A 67 24.54 8.31 5.92
C GLN A 67 26.07 8.44 5.94
N GLU A 68 26.72 7.91 6.97
CA GLU A 68 28.19 7.86 7.09
C GLU A 68 28.86 7.19 5.87
N ASN A 69 28.29 6.09 5.38
CA ASN A 69 28.83 5.40 4.22
C ASN A 69 28.60 6.21 2.93
N VAL A 70 27.49 6.94 2.83
CA VAL A 70 27.21 7.86 1.71
C VAL A 70 28.21 9.01 1.72
N ASP A 71 28.43 9.63 2.89
CA ASP A 71 29.36 10.74 3.06
C ASP A 71 30.79 10.32 2.72
N ARG A 72 31.22 9.14 3.18
CA ARG A 72 32.53 8.57 2.83
C ARG A 72 32.68 8.39 1.33
N ILE A 73 31.67 7.86 0.65
CA ILE A 73 31.70 7.69 -0.80
C ILE A 73 31.81 9.07 -1.47
N GLN A 74 31.01 10.04 -1.04
CA GLN A 74 31.02 11.39 -1.60
C GLN A 74 32.37 12.09 -1.42
N GLU A 75 33.01 11.95 -0.25
CA GLU A 75 34.35 12.47 0.01
C GLU A 75 35.40 11.82 -0.90
N THR A 76 35.32 10.50 -1.12
CA THR A 76 36.26 9.81 -2.01
C THR A 76 36.17 10.28 -3.46
N PHE A 77 34.97 10.57 -3.96
CA PHE A 77 34.77 11.14 -5.30
C PHE A 77 35.17 12.62 -5.38
N THR A 78 34.96 13.38 -4.31
CA THR A 78 35.45 14.77 -4.21
C THR A 78 36.97 14.82 -4.31
N ARG A 79 37.65 13.89 -3.64
CA ARG A 79 39.12 13.77 -3.69
C ARG A 79 39.63 13.21 -5.01
N SER A 80 38.90 12.29 -5.64
CA SER A 80 39.28 11.69 -6.91
C SER A 80 38.04 11.35 -7.75
N PRO A 81 37.69 12.22 -8.71
CA PRO A 81 36.47 12.07 -9.51
C PRO A 81 36.42 10.78 -10.37
N ARG A 82 37.56 10.15 -10.64
CA ARG A 82 37.68 8.91 -11.42
C ARG A 82 37.80 7.65 -10.56
N LYS A 83 37.67 7.76 -9.24
CA LYS A 83 37.81 6.62 -8.32
C LYS A 83 36.68 5.61 -8.57
N SER A 84 37.03 4.34 -8.70
CA SER A 84 36.05 3.25 -8.75
C SER A 84 35.65 2.84 -7.34
N THR A 85 34.35 2.60 -7.10
CA THR A 85 33.78 2.16 -5.82
C THR A 85 33.41 0.66 -5.83
N ARG A 86 34.24 -0.16 -6.48
CA ARG A 86 34.04 -1.62 -6.55
C ARG A 86 34.37 -2.31 -5.23
#